data_AF-A0A7W1ECC3-F1
#
_entry.id   AF-A0A7W1ECC3-F1
#
_cell.length_a   1.000
_cell.length_b   1.000
_cell.length_c   1.000
_cell.angle_alpha   90.00
_cell.angle_beta   90.00
_cell.angle_gamma   90.00
#
_symmetry.space_group_name_H-M   'P 1'
#
loop_
_entity.id
_entity.type
_entity.pdbx_description
1 polymer ?
#
loop_
_entity_poly.entity_id
_entity_poly.type
_entity_poly.pdbx_seq_one_letter_code
_entity_poly.pdbx_strand_id
1 'polypeptide(L)'
;MIRRPAAALLLVPMLVLGEGCARNPVTGKNEISLVSESQEISMGKQAAQEVQTSIGFVDDPGLQAYVNGLGQKMAKASERPELPWEFHVVNDASVNAFALPGGFIYITRGLLTYINDEAELATVMGHEIGHVTNRHSVQQISKQQLFGLGLGLGSILSPTVAKYGQVAGAGLQVLFLKYSRDAENQADLAGFRYALNQNYDVREMASVFETLDRVSASSGGGQLPEWLATHPNPGNRIKNTEARLDTLHKDLGRALINREQYLGHVQGLVFGEDPRQGYFEGNRFYHPASRFQLTFPQGWQAQNTPSAVAAQSPQKDAIVQLGLAGNASPEQAASQFLSQQGIQAGQGSRTSINGLPAASSYFSAQTEQGTIQGLVVFVSYAGTTYGLMGYAPQGKFQGYDQAFQQTISSFGELRDPSKLNVRPARVELIKLPRDMTLSQFNSQYPSTIPIEQLAIINEVEGGDSQLPKGRTVKRVTGGSAQLQQNTTTNQQPQQQGQ
;
A
#
# COMPACT_ATOMS: atom_id res chain seq x y z
N MET A 1 -21.56 -40.63 -62.83
CA MET A 1 -21.94 -39.34 -62.21
C MET A 1 -21.14 -39.16 -60.94
N ILE A 2 -20.07 -38.36 -60.98
CA ILE A 2 -19.23 -38.03 -59.83
C ILE A 2 -19.32 -36.51 -59.68
N ARG A 3 -20.02 -36.02 -58.64
CA ARG A 3 -20.11 -34.59 -58.32
C ARG A 3 -19.02 -34.25 -57.31
N ARG A 4 -18.11 -33.36 -57.70
CA ARG A 4 -17.07 -32.75 -56.84
C ARG A 4 -17.74 -31.78 -55.84
N PRO A 5 -17.40 -31.80 -54.54
CA PRO A 5 -17.80 -30.73 -53.63
C PRO A 5 -16.91 -29.51 -53.83
N ALA A 6 -17.53 -28.33 -53.83
CA ALA A 6 -16.87 -27.03 -53.95
C ALA A 6 -16.05 -26.73 -52.69
N ALA A 7 -14.80 -26.28 -52.88
CA ALA A 7 -13.97 -25.76 -51.81
C ALA A 7 -14.53 -24.39 -51.37
N ALA A 8 -15.06 -24.32 -50.14
CA ALA A 8 -15.37 -23.05 -49.50
C ALA A 8 -14.06 -22.42 -49.03
N LEU A 9 -13.67 -21.30 -49.65
CA LEU A 9 -12.60 -20.43 -49.16
C LEU A 9 -13.04 -19.85 -47.81
N LEU A 10 -12.45 -20.35 -46.71
CA LEU A 10 -12.50 -19.69 -45.41
C LEU A 10 -11.66 -18.42 -45.49
N LEU A 11 -12.33 -17.27 -45.66
CA LEU A 11 -11.75 -15.95 -45.41
C LEU A 11 -11.49 -15.84 -43.91
N VAL A 12 -10.22 -16.04 -43.50
CA VAL A 12 -9.72 -15.62 -42.20
C VAL A 12 -9.76 -14.09 -42.20
N PRO A 13 -10.49 -13.42 -41.27
CA PRO A 13 -10.38 -11.99 -41.14
C PRO A 13 -8.95 -11.68 -40.66
N MET A 14 -8.19 -11.04 -41.53
CA MET A 14 -6.88 -10.48 -41.21
C MET A 14 -7.12 -9.39 -40.16
N LEU A 15 -6.84 -9.68 -38.88
CA LEU A 15 -6.85 -8.68 -37.83
C LEU A 15 -5.90 -7.55 -38.25
N VAL A 16 -6.45 -6.34 -38.43
CA VAL A 16 -5.68 -5.13 -38.65
C VAL A 16 -4.96 -4.80 -37.34
N LEU A 17 -3.70 -5.23 -37.20
CA LEU A 17 -2.80 -4.95 -36.06
C LEU A 17 -2.24 -3.50 -36.11
N GLY A 18 -3.06 -2.53 -36.50
CA GLY A 18 -2.62 -1.17 -36.85
C GLY A 18 -2.37 -0.20 -35.70
N GLU A 19 -2.82 -0.47 -34.47
CA GLU A 19 -2.79 0.52 -33.37
C GLU A 19 -2.00 0.08 -32.13
N GLY A 20 -1.24 -1.01 -32.21
CA GLY A 20 -0.58 -1.60 -31.04
C GLY A 20 0.67 -0.87 -30.54
N CYS A 21 1.14 0.18 -31.21
CA CYS A 21 2.35 0.93 -30.85
C CYS A 21 2.02 2.41 -30.63
N ALA A 22 2.37 2.94 -29.45
CA ALA A 22 2.30 4.37 -29.14
C ALA A 22 3.69 4.94 -28.87
N ARG A 23 3.88 6.23 -29.16
CA ARG A 23 5.13 6.93 -28.86
C ARG A 23 5.17 7.31 -27.38
N ASN A 24 6.20 6.88 -26.66
CA ASN A 24 6.46 7.27 -25.28
C ASN A 24 6.72 8.78 -25.22
N PRO A 25 5.95 9.55 -24.43
CA PRO A 25 6.06 11.02 -24.40
C PRO A 25 7.43 11.54 -23.95
N VAL A 26 8.13 10.78 -23.10
CA VAL A 26 9.41 11.19 -22.51
C VAL A 26 10.58 10.68 -23.33
N THR A 27 10.63 9.38 -23.64
CA THR A 27 11.77 8.79 -24.36
C THR A 27 11.68 8.98 -25.87
N GLY A 28 10.49 9.28 -26.39
CA GLY A 28 10.21 9.40 -27.82
C GLY A 28 10.24 8.08 -28.58
N LYS A 29 10.44 6.94 -27.91
CA LYS A 29 10.48 5.60 -28.51
C LYS A 29 9.07 5.07 -28.77
N ASN A 30 8.91 4.24 -29.80
CA ASN A 30 7.66 3.50 -30.03
C ASN A 30 7.63 2.28 -29.11
N GLU A 31 6.58 2.16 -28.32
CA GLU A 31 6.36 1.09 -27.36
C GLU A 31 4.99 0.46 -27.57
N ILE A 32 4.86 -0.82 -27.26
CA ILE A 32 3.56 -1.49 -27.35
C ILE A 32 2.62 -0.87 -26.32
N SER A 33 1.50 -0.33 -26.80
CA SER A 33 0.48 0.32 -25.96
C SER A 33 -0.89 -0.07 -26.48
N LEU A 34 -1.58 -0.93 -25.73
CA LEU A 34 -2.94 -1.37 -26.04
C LEU A 34 -4.01 -0.49 -25.37
N VAL A 35 -3.57 0.51 -24.58
CA VAL A 35 -4.43 1.39 -23.79
C VAL A 35 -4.31 2.83 -24.31
N SER A 36 -5.43 3.40 -24.76
CA SER A 36 -5.50 4.81 -25.16
C SER A 36 -5.34 5.74 -23.95
N GLU A 37 -5.05 7.02 -24.17
CA GLU A 37 -4.98 7.99 -23.05
C GLU A 37 -6.33 8.16 -22.33
N SER A 38 -7.44 8.15 -23.08
CA SER A 38 -8.78 8.22 -22.47
C SER A 38 -9.10 6.98 -21.62
N GLN A 39 -8.69 5.79 -22.07
CA GLN A 39 -8.80 4.56 -21.29
C GLN A 39 -7.90 4.61 -20.06
N GLU A 40 -6.66 5.09 -20.20
CA GLU A 40 -5.71 5.27 -19.10
C GLU A 40 -6.31 6.16 -17.99
N ILE A 41 -6.88 7.31 -18.36
CA ILE A 41 -7.54 8.23 -17.42
C ILE A 41 -8.76 7.58 -16.76
N SER A 42 -9.58 6.86 -17.53
CA SER A 42 -10.76 6.17 -17.01
C SER A 42 -10.38 5.10 -15.98
N MET A 43 -9.34 4.31 -16.27
CA MET A 43 -8.80 3.31 -15.36
C MET A 43 -8.26 3.96 -14.08
N GLY A 44 -7.52 5.07 -14.22
CA GLY A 44 -7.03 5.87 -13.10
C GLY A 44 -8.13 6.32 -12.15
N LYS A 45 -9.21 6.89 -12.70
CA LYS A 45 -10.37 7.35 -11.92
C LYS A 45 -11.06 6.22 -11.16
N GLN A 46 -11.22 5.05 -11.78
CA GLN A 46 -11.80 3.89 -11.11
C GLN A 46 -10.91 3.42 -9.95
N ALA A 47 -9.61 3.26 -10.20
CA ALA A 47 -8.66 2.85 -9.18
C ALA A 47 -8.53 3.90 -8.05
N ALA A 48 -8.62 5.19 -8.37
CA ALA A 48 -8.63 6.28 -7.39
C ALA A 48 -9.82 6.18 -6.42
N GLN A 49 -11.01 5.88 -6.93
CA GLN A 49 -12.19 5.65 -6.10
C GLN A 49 -11.99 4.44 -5.16
N GLU A 50 -11.36 3.37 -5.65
CA GLU A 50 -11.04 2.19 -4.85
C GLU A 50 -10.01 2.54 -3.75
N VAL A 51 -8.96 3.30 -4.06
CA VAL A 51 -7.97 3.79 -3.07
C VAL A 51 -8.64 4.65 -2.00
N GLN A 52 -9.48 5.61 -2.39
CA GLN A 52 -10.17 6.47 -1.44
C GLN A 52 -11.08 5.66 -0.51
N THR A 53 -11.76 4.64 -1.02
CA THR A 53 -12.69 3.82 -0.24
C THR A 53 -11.97 2.82 0.68
N SER A 54 -10.81 2.31 0.26
CA SER A 54 -10.07 1.25 0.96
C SER A 54 -8.98 1.74 1.90
N ILE A 55 -8.21 2.76 1.50
CA ILE A 55 -7.09 3.30 2.29
C ILE A 55 -7.53 4.61 2.99
N GLY A 56 -8.33 5.42 2.29
CA GLY A 56 -8.75 6.73 2.80
C GLY A 56 -7.64 7.79 2.78
N PHE A 57 -8.04 9.04 2.88
CA PHE A 57 -7.13 10.18 2.91
C PHE A 57 -6.85 10.63 4.34
N VAL A 58 -5.70 11.25 4.54
CA VAL A 58 -5.42 11.96 5.80
C VAL A 58 -6.37 13.16 5.91
N ASP A 59 -7.09 13.23 7.02
CA ASP A 59 -8.01 14.33 7.36
C ASP A 59 -7.23 15.57 7.84
N ASP A 60 -6.51 16.18 6.91
CA ASP A 60 -5.79 17.43 7.10
C ASP A 60 -5.84 18.25 5.79
N PRO A 61 -6.80 19.19 5.67
CA PRO A 61 -6.94 20.00 4.47
C PRO A 61 -5.69 20.82 4.13
N GLY A 62 -4.89 21.21 5.13
CA GLY A 62 -3.66 21.97 4.92
C GLY A 62 -2.57 21.11 4.29
N LEU A 63 -2.39 19.89 4.80
CA LEU A 63 -1.45 18.92 4.24
C LEU A 63 -1.88 18.47 2.83
N GLN A 64 -3.17 18.21 2.60
CA GLN A 64 -3.68 17.85 1.26
C GLN A 64 -3.43 18.99 0.26
N ALA A 65 -3.73 20.24 0.64
CA ALA A 65 -3.51 21.40 -0.23
C ALA A 65 -2.01 21.62 -0.53
N TYR A 66 -1.14 21.40 0.47
CA TYR A 66 0.30 21.50 0.32
C TYR A 66 0.84 20.48 -0.69
N VAL A 67 0.52 19.20 -0.50
CA VAL A 67 0.96 18.11 -1.38
C VAL A 67 0.41 18.26 -2.79
N ASN A 68 -0.88 18.58 -2.93
CA ASN A 68 -1.47 18.86 -4.23
C ASN A 68 -0.84 20.08 -4.90
N GLY A 69 -0.62 21.18 -4.18
CA GLY A 69 0.03 22.37 -4.73
C GLY A 69 1.43 22.09 -5.27
N LEU A 70 2.25 21.36 -4.51
CA LEU A 70 3.59 20.96 -4.92
C LEU A 70 3.56 20.05 -6.15
N GLY A 71 2.75 18.98 -6.12
CA GLY A 71 2.62 18.04 -7.22
C GLY A 71 2.15 18.70 -8.51
N GLN A 72 1.12 19.55 -8.45
CA GLN A 72 0.60 20.29 -9.60
C GLN A 72 1.67 21.20 -10.22
N LYS A 73 2.46 21.88 -9.40
CA LYS A 73 3.58 22.71 -9.87
C LYS A 73 4.61 21.89 -10.63
N MET A 74 4.94 20.69 -10.14
CA MET A 74 5.89 19.79 -10.80
C MET A 74 5.33 19.17 -12.08
N ALA A 75 4.08 18.68 -12.06
CA ALA A 75 3.43 18.04 -13.20
C ALA A 75 3.23 18.98 -14.39
N LYS A 76 2.97 20.28 -14.14
CA LYS A 76 2.91 21.31 -15.19
C LYS A 76 4.22 21.48 -15.97
N ALA A 77 5.34 21.08 -15.39
CA ALA A 77 6.65 21.10 -16.04
C ALA A 77 7.05 19.75 -16.67
N SER A 78 6.14 18.80 -16.70
CA SER A 78 6.35 17.47 -17.28
C SER A 78 5.98 17.42 -18.77
N GLU A 79 6.25 16.28 -19.41
CA GLU A 79 5.83 16.01 -20.81
C GLU A 79 4.31 15.86 -20.99
N ARG A 80 3.54 15.69 -19.91
CA ARG A 80 2.08 15.49 -19.98
C ARG A 80 1.33 16.47 -19.05
N PRO A 81 1.46 17.80 -19.25
CA PRO A 81 0.88 18.78 -18.34
C PRO A 81 -0.66 18.80 -18.36
N GLU A 82 -1.28 18.30 -19.42
CA GLU A 82 -2.74 18.32 -19.65
C GLU A 82 -3.49 17.14 -19.00
N LEU A 83 -2.79 16.19 -18.36
CA LEU A 83 -3.47 15.13 -17.62
C LEU A 83 -4.26 15.72 -16.44
N PRO A 84 -5.34 15.05 -15.99
CA PRO A 84 -6.09 15.44 -14.81
C PRO A 84 -5.31 15.06 -13.55
N TRP A 85 -4.17 15.72 -13.32
CA TRP A 85 -3.30 15.41 -12.20
C TRP A 85 -4.02 15.61 -10.88
N GLU A 86 -3.86 14.65 -9.98
CA GLU A 86 -4.34 14.71 -8.60
C GLU A 86 -3.28 14.13 -7.67
N PHE A 87 -3.05 14.79 -6.54
CA PHE A 87 -2.09 14.32 -5.53
C PHE A 87 -2.77 14.30 -4.18
N HIS A 88 -2.71 13.16 -3.51
CA HIS A 88 -3.36 12.97 -2.22
C HIS A 88 -2.43 12.32 -1.21
N VAL A 89 -2.57 12.70 0.06
CA VAL A 89 -1.94 11.97 1.17
C VAL A 89 -2.90 10.91 1.69
N VAL A 90 -2.49 9.65 1.64
CA VAL A 90 -3.30 8.50 2.09
C VAL A 90 -2.97 8.11 3.53
N ASN A 91 -3.98 7.63 4.27
CA ASN A 91 -3.81 7.21 5.66
C ASN A 91 -3.22 5.79 5.75
N ASP A 92 -2.00 5.63 5.22
CA ASP A 92 -1.22 4.40 5.28
C ASP A 92 0.06 4.66 6.08
N ALA A 93 0.39 3.74 6.99
CA ALA A 93 1.58 3.76 7.82
C ALA A 93 2.84 3.27 7.10
N SER A 94 2.68 2.59 5.96
CA SER A 94 3.78 2.11 5.14
C SER A 94 4.63 3.28 4.62
N VAL A 95 5.93 3.06 4.42
CA VAL A 95 6.82 4.04 3.77
C VAL A 95 6.73 3.81 2.27
N ASN A 96 5.82 4.52 1.61
CA ASN A 96 5.56 4.36 0.18
C ASN A 96 5.04 5.63 -0.52
N ALA A 97 5.12 5.65 -1.84
CA ALA A 97 4.39 6.53 -2.74
C ALA A 97 4.04 5.72 -3.99
N PHE A 98 2.96 6.05 -4.68
CA PHE A 98 2.59 5.33 -5.90
C PHE A 98 1.77 6.19 -6.85
N ALA A 99 1.94 5.91 -8.14
CA ALA A 99 1.16 6.46 -9.22
C ALA A 99 0.13 5.46 -9.79
N LEU A 100 -1.08 5.95 -10.04
CA LEU A 100 -2.06 5.31 -10.88
C LEU A 100 -2.02 5.89 -12.30
N PRO A 101 -2.46 5.12 -13.32
CA PRO A 101 -2.66 5.58 -14.68
C PRO A 101 -3.40 6.93 -14.75
N GLY A 102 -3.01 7.81 -15.65
CA GLY A 102 -3.79 9.01 -15.95
C GLY A 102 -3.60 10.18 -14.98
N GLY A 103 -2.61 10.14 -14.08
CA GLY A 103 -2.16 11.31 -13.32
C GLY A 103 -2.55 11.36 -11.85
N PHE A 104 -2.96 10.24 -11.23
CA PHE A 104 -3.28 10.22 -9.81
C PHE A 104 -2.08 9.69 -9.00
N ILE A 105 -1.53 10.50 -8.12
CA ILE A 105 -0.36 10.17 -7.31
C ILE A 105 -0.73 10.21 -5.83
N TYR A 106 -0.26 9.22 -5.09
CA TYR A 106 -0.55 9.07 -3.67
C TYR A 106 0.73 8.99 -2.87
N ILE A 107 0.80 9.78 -1.81
CA ILE A 107 1.90 9.76 -0.85
C ILE A 107 1.37 9.20 0.46
N THR A 108 2.03 8.18 1.00
CA THR A 108 1.62 7.63 2.30
C THR A 108 1.97 8.60 3.43
N ARG A 109 1.12 8.63 4.46
CA ARG A 109 1.46 9.28 5.72
C ARG A 109 2.77 8.74 6.29
N GLY A 110 3.01 7.43 6.19
CA GLY A 110 4.26 6.81 6.63
C GLY A 110 5.48 7.46 6.00
N LEU A 111 5.54 7.58 4.67
CA LEU A 111 6.69 8.23 4.00
C LEU A 111 6.95 9.66 4.50
N LEU A 112 5.89 10.46 4.66
CA LEU A 112 6.02 11.84 5.16
C LEU A 112 6.60 11.92 6.59
N THR A 113 6.46 10.88 7.40
CA THR A 113 7.08 10.90 8.73
C THR A 113 8.58 10.62 8.71
N TYR A 114 9.10 10.03 7.63
CA TYR A 114 10.50 9.62 7.51
C TYR A 114 11.36 10.67 6.83
N ILE A 115 10.93 11.25 5.72
CA ILE A 115 11.67 12.33 5.02
C ILE A 115 11.62 13.63 5.84
N ASN A 116 12.65 14.47 5.75
CA ASN A 116 12.87 15.65 6.56
C ASN A 116 12.63 16.98 5.84
N ASP A 117 12.54 17.03 4.51
CA ASP A 117 12.30 18.28 3.80
C ASP A 117 11.46 18.21 2.50
N GLU A 118 11.18 19.37 1.93
CA GLU A 118 10.36 19.51 0.73
C GLU A 118 11.09 19.08 -0.55
N ALA A 119 12.42 19.19 -0.58
CA ALA A 119 13.21 18.78 -1.74
C ALA A 119 13.22 17.25 -1.84
N GLU A 120 13.34 16.53 -0.73
CA GLU A 120 13.11 15.09 -0.67
C GLU A 120 11.72 14.73 -1.19
N LEU A 121 10.67 15.37 -0.67
CA LEU A 121 9.30 15.16 -1.12
C LEU A 121 9.15 15.44 -2.63
N ALA A 122 9.76 16.50 -3.13
CA ALA A 122 9.75 16.84 -4.54
C ALA A 122 10.46 15.76 -5.39
N THR A 123 11.56 15.19 -4.93
CA THR A 123 12.25 14.11 -5.67
C THR A 123 11.39 12.85 -5.76
N VAL A 124 10.69 12.48 -4.69
CA VAL A 124 9.71 11.37 -4.67
C VAL A 124 8.56 11.67 -5.63
N MET A 125 7.91 12.83 -5.50
CA MET A 125 6.80 13.21 -6.40
C MET A 125 7.25 13.24 -7.86
N GLY A 126 8.45 13.76 -8.13
CA GLY A 126 9.02 13.79 -9.45
C GLY A 126 9.23 12.39 -10.04
N HIS A 127 9.65 11.43 -9.23
CA HIS A 127 9.79 10.03 -9.62
C HIS A 127 8.42 9.43 -10.00
N GLU A 128 7.38 9.64 -9.18
CA GLU A 128 6.01 9.18 -9.48
C GLU A 128 5.42 9.84 -10.75
N ILE A 129 5.62 11.15 -10.92
CA ILE A 129 5.27 11.86 -12.17
C ILE A 129 5.99 11.22 -13.35
N GLY A 130 7.26 10.85 -13.16
CA GLY A 130 8.08 10.13 -14.13
C GLY A 130 7.44 8.81 -14.59
N HIS A 131 6.88 8.02 -13.68
CA HIS A 131 6.17 6.79 -14.04
C HIS A 131 4.95 7.05 -14.93
N VAL A 132 4.15 8.08 -14.61
CA VAL A 132 2.96 8.44 -15.39
C VAL A 132 3.35 9.03 -16.76
N THR A 133 4.37 9.89 -16.81
CA THR A 133 4.78 10.54 -18.06
C THR A 133 5.39 9.55 -19.05
N ASN A 134 6.14 8.56 -18.54
CA ASN A 134 6.64 7.44 -19.35
C ASN A 134 5.58 6.35 -19.59
N ARG A 135 4.38 6.48 -19.01
CA ARG A 135 3.29 5.52 -19.13
C ARG A 135 3.67 4.10 -18.67
N HIS A 136 4.54 3.97 -17.67
CA HIS A 136 5.09 2.68 -17.23
C HIS A 136 3.99 1.67 -16.83
N SER A 137 2.95 2.10 -16.11
CA SER A 137 1.84 1.23 -15.73
C SER A 137 1.06 0.74 -16.96
N VAL A 138 0.83 1.61 -17.96
CA VAL A 138 0.18 1.25 -19.22
C VAL A 138 1.00 0.24 -20.01
N GLN A 139 2.32 0.41 -20.07
CA GLN A 139 3.21 -0.56 -20.71
C GLN A 139 3.11 -1.93 -20.02
N GLN A 140 3.08 -1.95 -18.69
CA GLN A 140 2.97 -3.19 -17.91
C GLN A 140 1.61 -3.86 -18.11
N ILE A 141 0.52 -3.11 -18.08
CA ILE A 141 -0.83 -3.59 -18.39
C ILE A 141 -0.89 -4.13 -19.82
N SER A 142 -0.33 -3.42 -20.80
CA SER A 142 -0.31 -3.83 -22.21
C SER A 142 0.49 -5.13 -22.39
N LYS A 143 1.62 -5.29 -21.70
CA LYS A 143 2.38 -6.55 -21.67
C LYS A 143 1.53 -7.69 -21.09
N GLN A 144 0.87 -7.46 -19.96
CA GLN A 144 0.00 -8.47 -19.35
C GLN A 144 -1.14 -8.89 -20.28
N GLN A 145 -1.78 -7.95 -20.98
CA GLN A 145 -2.82 -8.24 -21.95
C GLN A 145 -2.29 -9.01 -23.17
N LEU A 146 -1.13 -8.62 -23.70
CA LEU A 146 -0.55 -9.23 -24.90
C LEU A 146 -0.05 -10.66 -24.64
N PHE A 147 0.61 -10.90 -23.50
CA PHE A 147 1.11 -12.22 -23.12
C PHE A 147 0.04 -13.09 -22.41
N GLY A 148 -1.12 -12.51 -22.05
CA GLY A 148 -2.22 -13.16 -21.34
C GLY A 148 -3.29 -13.82 -22.20
N LEU A 149 -3.24 -13.73 -23.53
CA LEU A 149 -4.27 -14.29 -24.44
C LEU A 149 -4.21 -15.82 -24.68
N GLY A 150 -3.41 -16.56 -23.91
CA GLY A 150 -3.27 -18.02 -24.05
C GLY A 150 -3.59 -18.87 -22.81
N LEU A 151 -3.82 -18.27 -21.64
CA LEU A 151 -4.08 -18.98 -20.39
C LEU A 151 -5.12 -18.18 -19.60
N GLY A 152 -6.35 -18.69 -19.53
CA GLY A 152 -7.39 -18.09 -18.70
C GLY A 152 -6.89 -17.89 -17.27
N LEU A 153 -7.00 -16.66 -16.75
CA LEU A 153 -6.88 -16.33 -15.33
C LEU A 153 -5.64 -16.95 -14.63
N GLY A 154 -4.45 -16.86 -15.23
CA GLY A 154 -3.22 -17.37 -14.62
C GLY A 154 -2.40 -16.29 -13.90
N SER A 155 -2.47 -16.28 -12.57
CA SER A 155 -1.40 -15.89 -11.63
C SER A 155 -0.37 -14.82 -12.05
N ILE A 156 -0.60 -13.56 -11.65
CA ILE A 156 0.50 -12.61 -11.42
C ILE A 156 0.87 -12.65 -9.93
N LEU A 157 1.90 -13.45 -9.69
CA LEU A 157 2.54 -13.77 -8.43
C LEU A 157 3.21 -12.54 -7.80
N SER A 158 2.56 -11.98 -6.80
CA SER A 158 3.25 -11.48 -5.61
C SER A 158 2.63 -12.17 -4.39
N PRO A 159 3.43 -12.63 -3.41
CA PRO A 159 2.92 -13.05 -2.10
C PRO A 159 2.00 -11.99 -1.48
N THR A 160 2.25 -10.71 -1.78
CA THR A 160 1.41 -9.56 -1.42
C THR A 160 0.03 -9.63 -2.09
N VAL A 161 -0.06 -9.99 -3.37
CA VAL A 161 -1.35 -10.15 -4.07
C VAL A 161 -2.12 -11.34 -3.52
N ALA A 162 -1.46 -12.45 -3.16
CA ALA A 162 -2.12 -13.56 -2.47
C ALA A 162 -2.63 -13.17 -1.06
N LYS A 163 -2.00 -12.18 -0.42
CA LYS A 163 -2.37 -11.61 0.88
C LYS A 163 -3.57 -10.66 0.81
N TYR A 164 -3.87 -10.07 -0.36
CA TYR A 164 -4.95 -9.08 -0.58
C TYR A 164 -6.00 -9.48 -1.65
N GLY A 165 -5.78 -10.60 -2.34
CA GLY A 165 -6.28 -10.83 -3.71
C GLY A 165 -7.75 -11.24 -3.87
N GLN A 166 -8.47 -11.54 -2.79
CA GLN A 166 -9.90 -11.90 -2.89
C GLN A 166 -10.85 -10.71 -2.63
N VAL A 167 -10.35 -9.58 -2.14
CA VAL A 167 -11.16 -8.39 -1.78
C VAL A 167 -10.75 -7.15 -2.60
N ALA A 168 -9.56 -7.16 -3.22
CA ALA A 168 -9.10 -6.06 -4.06
C ALA A 168 -9.86 -6.03 -5.41
N GLY A 169 -10.52 -4.90 -5.71
CA GLY A 169 -11.07 -4.63 -7.04
C GLY A 169 -9.99 -4.72 -8.12
N ALA A 170 -10.39 -4.92 -9.38
CA ALA A 170 -9.45 -4.98 -10.50
C ALA A 170 -8.59 -3.70 -10.63
N GLY A 171 -9.07 -2.55 -10.14
CA GLY A 171 -8.32 -1.29 -10.11
C GLY A 171 -7.15 -1.28 -9.13
N LEU A 172 -7.31 -1.87 -7.94
CA LEU A 172 -6.23 -1.98 -6.94
C LEU A 172 -5.08 -2.91 -7.37
N GLN A 173 -5.27 -3.78 -8.37
CA GLN A 173 -4.19 -4.62 -8.89
C GLN A 173 -3.03 -3.79 -9.46
N VAL A 174 -3.31 -2.57 -9.91
CA VAL A 174 -2.32 -1.63 -10.45
C VAL A 174 -1.30 -1.21 -9.39
N LEU A 175 -1.68 -1.19 -8.11
CA LEU A 175 -0.79 -0.88 -6.99
C LEU A 175 0.31 -1.92 -6.80
N PHE A 176 0.11 -3.14 -7.31
CA PHE A 176 1.06 -4.24 -7.17
C PHE A 176 1.90 -4.47 -8.43
N LEU A 177 1.81 -3.58 -9.42
CA LEU A 177 2.67 -3.64 -10.59
C LEU A 177 4.13 -3.42 -10.17
N LYS A 178 5.00 -4.28 -10.69
CA LYS A 178 6.44 -4.14 -10.54
C LYS A 178 7.03 -3.51 -11.77
N TYR A 179 7.78 -2.44 -11.59
CA TYR A 179 8.48 -1.79 -12.69
C TYR A 179 9.84 -2.45 -12.96
N SER A 180 10.28 -2.36 -14.23
CA SER A 180 11.60 -2.85 -14.62
C SER A 180 12.69 -1.91 -14.13
N ARG A 181 13.93 -2.39 -14.03
CA ARG A 181 15.08 -1.52 -13.70
C ARG A 181 15.23 -0.33 -14.66
N ASP A 182 14.86 -0.51 -15.93
CA ASP A 182 14.89 0.56 -16.92
C ASP A 182 13.81 1.62 -16.64
N ALA A 183 12.60 1.18 -16.28
CA ALA A 183 11.52 2.08 -15.87
C ALA A 183 11.89 2.88 -14.61
N GLU A 184 12.48 2.24 -13.61
CA GLU A 184 13.00 2.93 -12.42
C GLU A 184 14.05 3.98 -12.76
N ASN A 185 15.01 3.65 -13.64
CA ASN A 185 16.03 4.60 -14.08
C ASN A 185 15.43 5.80 -14.85
N GLN A 186 14.43 5.56 -15.70
CA GLN A 186 13.70 6.60 -16.44
C GLN A 186 12.91 7.51 -15.49
N ALA A 187 12.22 6.92 -14.51
CA ALA A 187 11.49 7.65 -13.48
C ALA A 187 12.43 8.47 -12.59
N ASP A 188 13.58 7.90 -12.20
CA ASP A 188 14.63 8.64 -11.47
C ASP A 188 15.17 9.81 -12.26
N LEU A 189 15.40 9.64 -13.57
CA LEU A 189 15.90 10.72 -14.42
C LEU A 189 14.87 11.84 -14.55
N ALA A 190 13.61 11.46 -14.75
CA ALA A 190 12.50 12.40 -14.82
C ALA A 190 12.34 13.16 -13.49
N GLY A 191 12.34 12.46 -12.35
CA GLY A 191 12.20 13.06 -11.03
C GLY A 191 13.32 14.01 -10.68
N PHE A 192 14.57 13.63 -10.94
CA PHE A 192 15.73 14.51 -10.80
C PHE A 192 15.53 15.80 -11.62
N ARG A 193 15.15 15.69 -12.89
CA ARG A 193 14.94 16.84 -13.77
C ARG A 193 13.77 17.72 -13.33
N TYR A 194 12.64 17.13 -12.93
CA TYR A 194 11.47 17.90 -12.51
C TYR A 194 11.76 18.68 -11.23
N ALA A 195 12.41 18.06 -10.24
CA ALA A 195 12.84 18.74 -9.02
C ALA A 195 13.82 19.88 -9.34
N LEU A 196 14.83 19.61 -10.19
CA LEU A 196 15.81 20.61 -10.62
C LEU A 196 15.18 21.82 -11.33
N ASN A 197 14.17 21.57 -12.18
CA ASN A 197 13.43 22.60 -12.92
C ASN A 197 12.62 23.50 -11.99
N GLN A 198 12.15 22.98 -10.86
CA GLN A 198 11.50 23.76 -9.80
C GLN A 198 12.48 24.38 -8.80
N ASN A 199 13.78 24.30 -9.10
CA ASN A 199 14.89 24.80 -8.29
C ASN A 199 15.07 24.10 -6.93
N TYR A 200 14.57 22.86 -6.78
CA TYR A 200 14.86 22.05 -5.60
C TYR A 200 16.29 21.51 -5.61
N ASP A 201 16.81 21.27 -4.43
CA ASP A 201 18.11 20.64 -4.24
C ASP A 201 18.02 19.14 -4.53
N VAL A 202 18.50 18.76 -5.71
CA VAL A 202 18.44 17.36 -6.17
C VAL A 202 19.45 16.44 -5.46
N ARG A 203 20.30 16.97 -4.57
CA ARG A 203 21.12 16.14 -3.68
C ARG A 203 20.26 15.36 -2.69
N GLU A 204 19.11 15.90 -2.32
CA GLU A 204 18.18 15.26 -1.38
C GLU A 204 17.55 13.96 -1.91
N MET A 205 17.66 13.68 -3.21
CA MET A 205 17.29 12.39 -3.77
C MET A 205 18.14 11.23 -3.19
N ALA A 206 19.42 11.49 -2.85
CA ALA A 206 20.26 10.51 -2.19
C ALA A 206 19.81 10.27 -0.74
N SER A 207 19.46 11.34 0.00
CA SER A 207 18.91 11.29 1.37
C SER A 207 17.67 10.40 1.43
N VAL A 208 16.76 10.52 0.46
CA VAL A 208 15.57 9.64 0.34
C VAL A 208 15.97 8.18 0.22
N PHE A 209 16.92 7.83 -0.66
CA PHE A 209 17.35 6.44 -0.84
C PHE A 209 18.04 5.87 0.39
N GLU A 210 18.89 6.66 1.06
CA GLU A 210 19.50 6.26 2.32
C GLU A 210 18.45 6.00 3.41
N THR A 211 17.46 6.89 3.53
CA THR A 211 16.33 6.71 4.45
C THR A 211 15.58 5.42 4.16
N LEU A 212 15.27 5.13 2.89
CA LEU A 212 14.58 3.90 2.48
C LEU A 212 15.42 2.64 2.77
N ASP A 213 16.73 2.67 2.52
CA ASP A 213 17.63 1.56 2.82
C ASP A 213 17.68 1.29 4.34
N ARG A 214 17.72 2.35 5.16
CA ARG A 214 17.70 2.23 6.63
C ARG A 214 16.37 1.73 7.17
N VAL A 215 15.25 2.17 6.61
CA VAL A 215 13.90 1.63 6.93
C VAL A 215 13.86 0.12 6.62
N SER A 216 14.38 -0.27 5.46
CA SER A 216 14.47 -1.66 5.02
C SER A 216 15.29 -2.51 6.00
N ALA A 217 16.46 -2.03 6.40
CA ALA A 217 17.32 -2.72 7.35
C ALA A 217 16.68 -2.86 8.74
N SER A 218 15.95 -1.84 9.20
CA SER A 218 15.27 -1.84 10.50
C SER A 218 14.08 -2.82 10.58
N SER A 219 13.50 -3.18 9.44
CA SER A 219 12.33 -4.07 9.34
C SER A 219 12.66 -5.57 9.47
N GLY A 220 13.90 -5.93 9.84
CA GLY A 220 14.26 -7.29 10.24
C GLY A 220 14.53 -8.29 9.10
N GLY A 221 14.97 -7.83 7.92
CA GLY A 221 15.56 -8.66 6.86
C GLY A 221 14.65 -9.68 6.15
N GLY A 222 13.43 -9.93 6.65
CA GLY A 222 12.50 -10.93 6.12
C GLY A 222 11.32 -10.39 5.30
N GLN A 223 11.04 -9.09 5.34
CA GLN A 223 10.01 -8.44 4.53
C GLN A 223 10.62 -7.28 3.74
N LEU A 224 10.39 -7.26 2.42
CA LEU A 224 10.69 -6.08 1.60
C LEU A 224 9.72 -4.96 2.01
N PRO A 225 10.19 -3.74 2.33
CA PRO A 225 9.29 -2.61 2.50
C PRO A 225 8.45 -2.37 1.24
N GLU A 226 7.25 -1.85 1.44
CA GLU A 226 6.24 -1.72 0.37
C GLU A 226 6.78 -0.94 -0.84
N TRP A 227 7.57 0.12 -0.62
CA TRP A 227 8.27 0.84 -1.68
C TRP A 227 9.15 -0.08 -2.55
N LEU A 228 9.94 -0.98 -1.95
CA LEU A 228 10.80 -1.91 -2.72
C LEU A 228 9.99 -3.01 -3.42
N ALA A 229 8.76 -3.26 -2.98
CA ALA A 229 7.88 -4.22 -3.63
C ALA A 229 7.38 -3.70 -5.00
N THR A 230 7.13 -2.39 -5.11
CA THR A 230 6.66 -1.72 -6.34
C THR A 230 7.79 -1.06 -7.14
N HIS A 231 8.82 -0.56 -6.46
CA HIS A 231 10.02 0.09 -7.01
C HIS A 231 11.30 -0.69 -6.66
N PRO A 232 11.59 -1.82 -7.34
CA PRO A 232 12.76 -2.63 -7.02
C PRO A 232 14.05 -1.81 -7.07
N ASN A 233 14.82 -1.75 -5.98
CA ASN A 233 16.10 -1.05 -5.98
C ASN A 233 17.12 -1.83 -6.84
N PRO A 234 17.61 -1.29 -7.97
CA PRO A 234 18.65 -1.92 -8.78
C PRO A 234 20.02 -1.98 -8.09
N GLY A 235 20.17 -1.41 -6.88
CA GLY A 235 21.41 -1.37 -6.10
C GLY A 235 22.38 -0.27 -6.52
N ASN A 236 22.01 0.56 -7.50
CA ASN A 236 22.84 1.62 -8.06
C ASN A 236 22.15 3.00 -8.11
N ARG A 237 20.99 3.19 -7.45
CA ARG A 237 20.25 4.46 -7.50
C ARG A 237 21.05 5.63 -6.93
N ILE A 238 21.64 5.48 -5.74
CA ILE A 238 22.51 6.49 -5.12
C ILE A 238 23.67 6.86 -6.04
N LYS A 239 24.43 5.85 -6.50
CA LYS A 239 25.54 6.05 -7.44
C LYS A 239 25.12 6.74 -8.76
N ASN A 240 23.95 6.42 -9.28
CA ASN A 240 23.43 7.07 -10.49
C ASN A 240 23.06 8.54 -10.22
N THR A 241 22.50 8.85 -9.04
CA THR A 241 22.25 10.22 -8.59
C THR A 241 23.56 11.00 -8.46
N GLU A 242 24.57 10.44 -7.81
CA GLU A 242 25.91 11.04 -7.70
C GLU A 242 26.52 11.33 -9.08
N ALA A 243 26.49 10.36 -9.99
CA ALA A 243 27.01 10.55 -11.34
C ALA A 243 26.29 11.67 -12.11
N ARG A 244 24.97 11.85 -11.88
CA ARG A 244 24.22 12.97 -12.48
C ARG A 244 24.65 14.31 -11.87
N LEU A 245 24.85 14.36 -10.55
CA LEU A 245 25.35 15.54 -9.84
C LEU A 245 26.74 15.96 -10.34
N ASP A 246 27.64 15.00 -10.59
CA ASP A 246 28.99 15.29 -11.11
C ASP A 246 28.97 15.98 -12.48
N THR A 247 27.98 15.66 -13.31
CA THR A 247 27.79 16.25 -14.65
C THR A 247 26.95 17.53 -14.62
N LEU A 248 26.38 17.89 -13.47
CA LEU A 248 25.47 19.02 -13.35
C LEU A 248 26.27 20.33 -13.26
N HIS A 249 26.29 21.09 -14.35
CA HIS A 249 26.88 22.43 -14.40
C HIS A 249 25.94 23.52 -13.83
N LYS A 250 25.34 23.27 -12.66
CA LYS A 250 24.46 24.21 -11.97
C LYS A 250 24.89 24.38 -10.51
N ASP A 251 24.97 25.62 -10.05
CA ASP A 251 25.19 25.91 -8.63
C ASP A 251 23.94 25.60 -7.83
N LEU A 252 24.02 24.59 -6.95
CA LEU A 252 22.95 24.18 -6.04
C LEU A 252 23.00 24.92 -4.70
N GLY A 253 23.96 25.82 -4.45
CA GLY A 253 24.09 26.56 -3.19
C GLY A 253 22.90 27.46 -2.85
N ARG A 254 22.02 27.74 -3.82
CA ARG A 254 20.76 28.49 -3.66
C ARG A 254 19.51 27.67 -4.01
N ALA A 255 19.66 26.35 -4.13
CA ALA A 255 18.53 25.47 -4.39
C ALA A 255 17.61 25.41 -3.16
N LEU A 256 16.34 25.15 -3.39
CA LEU A 256 15.31 25.06 -2.37
C LEU A 256 15.43 23.70 -1.65
N ILE A 257 15.46 23.74 -0.33
CA ILE A 257 15.31 22.56 0.55
C ILE A 257 13.99 22.67 1.33
N ASN A 258 13.68 23.86 1.86
CA ASN A 258 12.44 24.21 2.58
C ASN A 258 12.12 23.29 3.79
N ARG A 259 13.15 22.76 4.45
CA ARG A 259 13.04 21.86 5.61
C ARG A 259 12.05 22.30 6.68
N GLU A 260 12.17 23.51 7.20
CA GLU A 260 11.32 23.95 8.33
C GLU A 260 9.85 24.13 7.93
N GLN A 261 9.57 24.53 6.69
CA GLN A 261 8.21 24.60 6.16
C GLN A 261 7.61 23.20 6.05
N TYR A 262 8.35 22.26 5.46
CA TYR A 262 7.96 20.86 5.35
C TYR A 262 7.67 20.25 6.73
N LEU A 263 8.57 20.45 7.70
CA LEU A 263 8.39 19.92 9.05
C LEU A 263 7.08 20.44 9.67
N GLY A 264 6.75 21.72 9.48
CA GLY A 264 5.47 22.29 9.92
C GLY A 264 4.24 21.52 9.42
N HIS A 265 4.29 20.93 8.22
CA HIS A 265 3.21 20.12 7.65
C HIS A 265 3.10 18.70 8.23
N VAL A 266 4.18 18.17 8.83
CA VAL A 266 4.17 16.82 9.43
C VAL A 266 4.05 16.85 10.96
N GLN A 267 4.03 18.05 11.57
CA GLN A 267 3.74 18.23 13.00
C GLN A 267 2.37 17.63 13.34
N GLY A 268 2.33 16.75 14.34
CA GLY A 268 1.10 16.12 14.80
C GLY A 268 0.58 15.00 13.90
N LEU A 269 1.24 14.73 12.76
CA LEU A 269 0.89 13.63 11.87
C LEU A 269 1.01 12.30 12.63
N VAL A 270 0.07 11.39 12.43
CA VAL A 270 0.13 10.06 13.07
C VAL A 270 1.42 9.36 12.62
N PHE A 271 2.08 8.64 13.53
CA PHE A 271 3.27 7.84 13.25
C PHE A 271 2.94 6.35 13.39
N GLY A 272 3.30 5.54 12.40
CA GLY A 272 2.95 4.12 12.36
C GLY A 272 1.44 3.87 12.23
N GLU A 273 1.00 2.68 12.63
CA GLU A 273 -0.42 2.29 12.60
C GLU A 273 -1.29 3.20 13.47
N ASP A 274 -2.50 3.52 12.99
CA ASP A 274 -3.51 4.18 13.83
C ASP A 274 -4.35 3.10 14.55
N PRO A 275 -4.15 2.90 15.87
CA PRO A 275 -4.89 1.87 16.60
C PRO A 275 -6.40 2.17 16.63
N ARG A 276 -6.87 3.36 16.26
CA ARG A 276 -8.30 3.63 16.12
C ARG A 276 -8.93 2.89 14.95
N GLN A 277 -8.13 2.52 13.94
CA GLN A 277 -8.53 1.75 12.75
C GLN A 277 -8.36 0.23 12.92
N GLY A 278 -7.95 -0.23 14.10
CA GLY A 278 -7.72 -1.65 14.33
C GLY A 278 -6.40 -1.92 15.02
N TYR A 279 -6.41 -2.79 16.02
CA TYR A 279 -5.19 -3.34 16.60
C TYR A 279 -5.44 -4.67 17.31
N PHE A 280 -4.35 -5.41 17.50
CA PHE A 280 -4.35 -6.67 18.23
C PHE A 280 -3.79 -6.51 19.64
N GLU A 281 -4.41 -7.20 20.59
CA GLU A 281 -3.85 -7.50 21.91
C GLU A 281 -3.96 -9.01 22.14
N GLY A 282 -2.84 -9.72 22.02
CA GLY A 282 -2.85 -11.17 21.89
C GLY A 282 -3.61 -11.60 20.63
N ASN A 283 -4.61 -12.47 20.79
CA ASN A 283 -5.46 -12.93 19.69
C ASN A 283 -6.77 -12.13 19.55
N ARG A 284 -6.96 -11.06 20.34
CA ARG A 284 -8.15 -10.21 20.25
C ARG A 284 -7.87 -9.00 19.37
N PHE A 285 -8.75 -8.77 18.42
CA PHE A 285 -8.78 -7.60 17.56
C PHE A 285 -9.81 -6.59 18.07
N TYR A 286 -9.42 -5.33 18.13
CA TYR A 286 -10.26 -4.21 18.53
C TYR A 286 -10.29 -3.17 17.42
N HIS A 287 -11.49 -2.67 17.07
CA HIS A 287 -11.64 -1.56 16.14
C HIS A 287 -12.36 -0.39 16.83
N PRO A 288 -11.62 0.57 17.43
CA PRO A 288 -12.21 1.67 18.21
C PRO A 288 -13.15 2.58 17.42
N ALA A 289 -12.80 2.95 16.18
CA ALA A 289 -13.62 3.86 15.37
C ALA A 289 -14.97 3.23 15.01
N SER A 290 -14.97 2.01 14.50
CA SER A 290 -16.18 1.24 14.18
C SER A 290 -16.81 0.54 15.38
N ARG A 291 -16.22 0.63 16.58
CA ARG A 291 -16.70 0.09 17.86
C ARG A 291 -17.03 -1.40 17.86
N PHE A 292 -16.23 -2.24 17.20
CA PHE A 292 -16.39 -3.70 17.28
C PHE A 292 -15.10 -4.39 17.74
N GLN A 293 -15.24 -5.66 18.12
CA GLN A 293 -14.15 -6.55 18.49
C GLN A 293 -14.37 -7.95 17.92
N LEU A 294 -13.28 -8.70 17.78
CA LEU A 294 -13.26 -10.07 17.28
C LEU A 294 -12.12 -10.85 17.94
N THR A 295 -12.31 -12.13 18.23
CA THR A 295 -11.25 -13.01 18.77
C THR A 295 -10.82 -14.02 17.72
N PHE A 296 -9.56 -13.94 17.30
CA PHE A 296 -8.96 -14.89 16.37
C PHE A 296 -8.44 -16.14 17.10
N PRO A 297 -8.18 -17.26 16.40
CA PRO A 297 -7.63 -18.45 17.03
C PRO A 297 -6.24 -18.18 17.61
N GLN A 298 -5.95 -18.76 18.77
CA GLN A 298 -4.66 -18.57 19.45
C GLN A 298 -3.51 -19.18 18.63
N GLY A 299 -2.37 -18.46 18.59
CA GLY A 299 -1.16 -18.91 17.88
C GLY A 299 -1.22 -18.75 16.35
N TRP A 300 -2.33 -18.26 15.80
CA TRP A 300 -2.42 -17.94 14.37
C TRP A 300 -1.70 -16.63 14.08
N GLN A 301 -1.07 -16.56 12.91
CA GLN A 301 -0.37 -15.36 12.48
C GLN A 301 -1.38 -14.36 11.94
N ALA A 302 -1.63 -13.29 12.69
CA ALA A 302 -2.59 -12.26 12.35
C ALA A 302 -1.97 -11.07 11.62
N GLN A 303 -2.79 -10.40 10.81
CA GLN A 303 -2.46 -9.18 10.09
C GLN A 303 -3.67 -8.25 10.10
N ASN A 304 -3.42 -6.96 10.36
CA ASN A 304 -4.38 -5.90 10.18
C ASN A 304 -3.98 -5.11 8.94
N THR A 305 -4.93 -4.85 8.04
CA THR A 305 -4.71 -4.09 6.82
C THR A 305 -5.91 -3.15 6.61
N PRO A 306 -5.78 -2.06 5.82
CA PRO A 306 -6.89 -1.12 5.63
C PRO A 306 -8.19 -1.75 5.09
N SER A 307 -8.09 -2.82 4.30
CA SER A 307 -9.25 -3.47 3.66
C SER A 307 -9.74 -4.74 4.36
N ALA A 308 -8.89 -5.40 5.15
CA ALA A 308 -9.23 -6.65 5.82
C ALA A 308 -8.34 -6.93 7.04
N VAL A 309 -8.90 -7.70 7.99
CA VAL A 309 -8.17 -8.28 9.10
C VAL A 309 -8.19 -9.79 8.92
N ALA A 310 -7.02 -10.43 8.91
CA ALA A 310 -6.93 -11.87 8.67
C ALA A 310 -5.96 -12.53 9.64
N ALA A 311 -6.12 -13.83 9.84
CA ALA A 311 -5.13 -14.69 10.49
C ALA A 311 -4.96 -16.00 9.73
N GLN A 312 -3.72 -16.48 9.68
CA GLN A 312 -3.34 -17.75 9.04
C GLN A 312 -2.93 -18.79 10.10
N SER A 313 -3.31 -20.05 9.87
CA SER A 313 -2.93 -21.16 10.75
C SER A 313 -1.41 -21.33 10.83
N PRO A 314 -0.85 -21.86 11.94
CA PRO A 314 0.57 -22.17 12.04
C PRO A 314 1.09 -23.08 10.91
N GLN A 315 0.22 -23.96 10.41
CA GLN A 315 0.48 -24.89 9.32
C GLN A 315 0.34 -24.25 7.93
N LYS A 316 -0.09 -22.98 7.85
CA LYS A 316 -0.29 -22.21 6.61
C LYS A 316 -1.28 -22.82 5.62
N ASP A 317 -2.28 -23.54 6.16
CA ASP A 317 -3.27 -24.29 5.40
C ASP A 317 -4.72 -23.95 5.76
N ALA A 318 -4.91 -22.90 6.56
CA ALA A 318 -6.22 -22.33 6.84
C ALA A 318 -6.11 -20.82 7.09
N ILE A 319 -7.16 -20.08 6.71
CA ILE A 319 -7.27 -18.64 6.87
C ILE A 319 -8.62 -18.31 7.48
N VAL A 320 -8.65 -17.35 8.40
CA VAL A 320 -9.86 -16.67 8.84
C VAL A 320 -9.70 -15.17 8.60
N GLN A 321 -10.74 -14.53 8.08
CA GLN A 321 -10.69 -13.12 7.71
C GLN A 321 -12.00 -12.39 8.00
N LEU A 322 -11.90 -11.10 8.24
CA LEU A 322 -12.96 -10.12 8.35
C LEU A 322 -12.71 -9.04 7.29
N GLY A 323 -13.72 -8.74 6.48
CA GLY A 323 -13.68 -7.66 5.51
C GLY A 323 -15.02 -6.92 5.41
N LEU A 324 -15.02 -5.79 4.70
CA LEU A 324 -16.24 -5.04 4.40
C LEU A 324 -17.03 -5.74 3.27
N ALA A 325 -18.34 -5.85 3.45
CA ALA A 325 -19.29 -6.33 2.43
C ALA A 325 -20.25 -5.21 1.96
N GLY A 326 -19.91 -3.95 2.26
CA GLY A 326 -20.72 -2.78 1.93
C GLY A 326 -21.93 -2.61 2.84
N ASN A 327 -23.04 -2.13 2.28
CA ASN A 327 -24.25 -1.77 3.03
C ASN A 327 -25.46 -2.66 2.68
N ALA A 328 -25.25 -3.73 1.90
CA ALA A 328 -26.30 -4.70 1.58
C ALA A 328 -26.76 -5.45 2.83
N SER A 329 -27.99 -5.98 2.85
CA SER A 329 -28.41 -6.84 3.97
C SER A 329 -27.51 -8.09 4.05
N PRO A 330 -27.37 -8.74 5.22
CA PRO A 330 -26.61 -9.98 5.34
C PRO A 330 -27.00 -11.05 4.30
N GLU A 331 -28.29 -11.20 4.03
CA GLU A 331 -28.80 -12.14 3.03
C GLU A 331 -28.43 -11.73 1.61
N GLN A 332 -28.53 -10.44 1.28
CA GLN A 332 -28.14 -9.93 -0.03
C GLN A 332 -26.64 -10.11 -0.28
N ALA A 333 -25.81 -9.80 0.73
CA ALA A 333 -24.37 -10.00 0.67
C ALA A 333 -24.02 -11.49 0.51
N ALA A 334 -24.69 -12.37 1.25
CA ALA A 334 -24.54 -13.82 1.11
C ALA A 334 -24.93 -14.31 -0.30
N SER A 335 -26.08 -13.88 -0.83
CA SER A 335 -26.51 -14.22 -2.18
C SER A 335 -25.54 -13.72 -3.25
N GLN A 336 -25.04 -12.49 -3.11
CA GLN A 336 -24.06 -11.91 -4.03
C GLN A 336 -22.75 -12.71 -4.01
N PHE A 337 -22.24 -13.06 -2.83
CA PHE A 337 -21.05 -13.90 -2.69
C PHE A 337 -21.25 -15.27 -3.34
N LEU A 338 -22.35 -15.96 -3.02
CA LEU A 338 -22.62 -17.30 -3.54
C LEU A 338 -22.92 -17.34 -5.05
N SER A 339 -23.28 -16.21 -5.66
CA SER A 339 -23.48 -16.09 -7.11
C SER A 339 -22.18 -15.94 -7.90
N GLN A 340 -21.03 -15.76 -7.24
CA GLN A 340 -19.75 -15.62 -7.91
C GLN A 340 -19.36 -16.92 -8.62
N GLN A 341 -18.73 -16.78 -9.80
CA GLN A 341 -18.29 -17.91 -10.59
C GLN A 341 -17.26 -18.74 -9.81
N GLY A 342 -17.45 -20.06 -9.77
CA GLY A 342 -16.53 -20.98 -9.08
C GLY A 342 -16.87 -21.24 -7.62
N ILE A 343 -17.89 -20.58 -7.06
CA ILE A 343 -18.41 -20.85 -5.71
C ILE A 343 -19.62 -21.76 -5.79
N GLN A 344 -19.64 -22.80 -4.95
CA GLN A 344 -20.78 -23.69 -4.78
C GLN A 344 -21.33 -23.51 -3.36
N ALA A 345 -22.61 -23.16 -3.29
CA ALA A 345 -23.29 -22.99 -2.03
C ALA A 345 -23.50 -24.34 -1.32
N GLY A 346 -23.16 -24.38 -0.03
CA GLY A 346 -23.52 -25.44 0.90
C GLY A 346 -24.73 -25.04 1.75
N GLN A 347 -24.87 -25.67 2.92
CA GLN A 347 -25.95 -25.35 3.84
C GLN A 347 -25.84 -23.89 4.33
N GLY A 348 -26.91 -23.12 4.18
CA GLY A 348 -26.99 -21.74 4.64
C GLY A 348 -28.24 -21.49 5.49
N SER A 349 -28.17 -20.45 6.34
CA SER A 349 -29.27 -20.05 7.21
C SER A 349 -29.23 -18.57 7.55
N ARG A 350 -30.41 -17.97 7.74
CA ARG A 350 -30.54 -16.72 8.50
C ARG A 350 -30.25 -17.01 9.96
N THR A 351 -29.45 -16.17 10.58
CA THR A 351 -28.96 -16.37 11.96
C THR A 351 -28.76 -15.02 12.65
N SER A 352 -28.18 -15.04 13.85
CA SER A 352 -27.71 -13.84 14.52
C SER A 352 -26.38 -14.11 15.23
N ILE A 353 -25.52 -13.09 15.29
CA ILE A 353 -24.28 -13.13 16.09
C ILE A 353 -24.44 -12.12 17.21
N ASN A 354 -24.50 -12.59 18.46
CA ASN A 354 -24.67 -11.72 19.64
C ASN A 354 -25.85 -10.73 19.49
N GLY A 355 -26.96 -11.20 18.90
CA GLY A 355 -28.17 -10.40 18.66
C GLY A 355 -28.14 -9.54 17.39
N LEU A 356 -27.03 -9.54 16.64
CA LEU A 356 -26.90 -8.82 15.37
C LEU A 356 -27.45 -9.65 14.20
N PRO A 357 -28.22 -9.06 13.28
CA PRO A 357 -28.70 -9.76 12.09
C PRO A 357 -27.54 -10.32 11.26
N ALA A 358 -27.64 -11.60 10.90
CA ALA A 358 -26.60 -12.28 10.13
C ALA A 358 -27.16 -13.33 9.18
N ALA A 359 -26.39 -13.64 8.14
CA ALA A 359 -26.65 -14.76 7.23
C ALA A 359 -25.38 -15.59 7.07
N SER A 360 -25.51 -16.90 7.21
CA SER A 360 -24.39 -17.84 7.16
C SER A 360 -24.55 -18.80 5.99
N SER A 361 -23.43 -19.26 5.44
CA SER A 361 -23.40 -20.33 4.46
C SER A 361 -22.05 -21.05 4.49
N TYR A 362 -22.09 -22.38 4.45
CA TYR A 362 -20.94 -23.16 4.01
C TYR A 362 -20.79 -23.01 2.50
N PHE A 363 -19.57 -23.10 2.00
CA PHE A 363 -19.29 -23.09 0.56
C PHE A 363 -18.11 -23.98 0.22
N SER A 364 -18.04 -24.39 -1.05
CA SER A 364 -16.80 -24.85 -1.67
C SER A 364 -16.44 -23.93 -2.83
N ALA A 365 -15.14 -23.79 -3.11
CA ALA A 365 -14.68 -23.02 -4.25
C ALA A 365 -13.48 -23.70 -4.91
N GLN A 366 -13.41 -23.61 -6.25
CA GLN A 366 -12.27 -24.08 -7.00
C GLN A 366 -11.21 -22.98 -7.09
N THR A 367 -9.99 -23.27 -6.65
CA THR A 367 -8.83 -22.38 -6.79
C THR A 367 -7.76 -23.02 -7.67
N GLU A 368 -6.76 -22.25 -8.09
CA GLU A 368 -5.57 -22.77 -8.80
C GLU A 368 -4.84 -23.86 -7.99
N GLN A 369 -4.90 -23.78 -6.65
CA GLN A 369 -4.24 -24.71 -5.73
C GLN A 369 -5.13 -25.92 -5.35
N GLY A 370 -6.34 -26.01 -5.91
CA GLY A 370 -7.30 -27.07 -5.64
C GLY A 370 -8.59 -26.56 -4.99
N THR A 371 -9.44 -27.49 -4.56
CA THR A 371 -10.74 -27.17 -3.97
C THR A 371 -10.60 -26.79 -2.50
N ILE A 372 -11.18 -25.64 -2.14
CA ILE A 372 -11.32 -25.21 -0.74
C ILE A 372 -12.76 -25.40 -0.26
N GLN A 373 -12.91 -25.56 1.04
CA GLN A 373 -14.19 -25.47 1.74
C GLN A 373 -14.09 -24.38 2.80
N GLY A 374 -15.23 -23.73 3.06
CA GLY A 374 -15.28 -22.62 3.99
C GLY A 374 -16.66 -22.42 4.62
N LEU A 375 -16.65 -21.59 5.66
CA LEU A 375 -17.81 -21.00 6.29
C LEU A 375 -17.71 -19.49 6.09
N VAL A 376 -18.76 -18.88 5.55
CA VAL A 376 -18.90 -17.42 5.48
C VAL A 376 -20.13 -16.98 6.28
N VAL A 377 -19.98 -15.88 7.00
CA VAL A 377 -21.07 -15.20 7.69
C VAL A 377 -21.01 -13.71 7.40
N PHE A 378 -22.13 -13.17 6.92
CA PHE A 378 -22.33 -11.74 6.80
C PHE A 378 -23.09 -11.25 8.03
N VAL A 379 -22.60 -10.21 8.69
CA VAL A 379 -23.21 -9.62 9.89
C VAL A 379 -23.40 -8.13 9.69
N SER A 380 -24.60 -7.62 10.00
CA SER A 380 -24.89 -6.20 9.94
C SER A 380 -24.65 -5.55 11.30
N TYR A 381 -23.81 -4.52 11.33
CA TYR A 381 -23.46 -3.78 12.53
C TYR A 381 -23.29 -2.30 12.21
N ALA A 382 -24.00 -1.43 12.95
CA ALA A 382 -23.96 0.02 12.80
C ALA A 382 -24.21 0.54 11.36
N GLY A 383 -25.05 -0.15 10.58
CA GLY A 383 -25.38 0.23 9.20
C GLY A 383 -24.40 -0.28 8.13
N THR A 384 -23.34 -0.99 8.54
CA THR A 384 -22.37 -1.64 7.65
C THR A 384 -22.50 -3.15 7.76
N THR A 385 -22.36 -3.86 6.65
CA THR A 385 -22.31 -5.31 6.62
C THR A 385 -20.87 -5.77 6.48
N TYR A 386 -20.46 -6.65 7.38
CA TYR A 386 -19.13 -7.24 7.43
C TYR A 386 -19.21 -8.69 6.99
N GLY A 387 -18.25 -9.14 6.20
CA GLY A 387 -18.06 -10.55 5.83
C GLY A 387 -16.97 -11.18 6.70
N LEU A 388 -17.34 -12.19 7.48
CA LEU A 388 -16.42 -13.04 8.22
C LEU A 388 -16.33 -14.39 7.53
N MET A 389 -15.13 -14.83 7.19
CA MET A 389 -14.92 -16.05 6.43
C MET A 389 -13.77 -16.86 6.99
N GLY A 390 -13.98 -18.16 7.16
CA GLY A 390 -12.93 -19.13 7.44
C GLY A 390 -12.90 -20.18 6.34
N TYR A 391 -11.72 -20.48 5.80
CA TYR A 391 -11.58 -21.51 4.75
C TYR A 391 -10.25 -22.26 4.83
N ALA A 392 -10.27 -23.48 4.30
CA ALA A 392 -9.13 -24.39 4.22
C ALA A 392 -9.30 -25.33 3.01
N PRO A 393 -8.26 -26.06 2.58
CA PRO A 393 -8.41 -27.14 1.61
C PRO A 393 -9.52 -28.12 2.02
N GLN A 394 -10.28 -28.63 1.06
CA GLN A 394 -11.45 -29.49 1.31
C GLN A 394 -11.17 -30.63 2.32
N GLY A 395 -10.02 -31.31 2.21
CA GLY A 395 -9.67 -32.41 3.11
C GLY A 395 -9.24 -32.00 4.53
N LYS A 396 -9.08 -30.70 4.80
CA LYS A 396 -8.63 -30.16 6.09
C LYS A 396 -9.69 -29.32 6.80
N PHE A 397 -10.74 -28.89 6.09
CA PHE A 397 -11.76 -27.97 6.61
C PHE A 397 -12.38 -28.43 7.93
N GLN A 398 -12.74 -29.70 8.05
CA GLN A 398 -13.36 -30.23 9.27
C GLN A 398 -12.49 -30.06 10.53
N GLY A 399 -11.15 -30.05 10.38
CA GLY A 399 -10.23 -29.80 11.50
C GLY A 399 -10.21 -28.34 11.98
N TYR A 400 -10.68 -27.40 11.15
CA TYR A 400 -10.67 -25.96 11.43
C TYR A 400 -12.06 -25.36 11.63
N ASP A 401 -13.13 -26.05 11.25
CA ASP A 401 -14.51 -25.55 11.30
C ASP A 401 -14.90 -24.98 12.68
N GLN A 402 -14.55 -25.68 13.76
CA GLN A 402 -14.81 -25.18 15.12
C GLN A 402 -14.08 -23.86 15.41
N ALA A 403 -12.82 -23.71 14.96
CA ALA A 403 -12.06 -22.47 15.16
C ALA A 403 -12.66 -21.30 14.35
N PHE A 404 -13.16 -21.57 13.15
CA PHE A 404 -13.87 -20.59 12.33
C PHE A 404 -15.17 -20.15 12.99
N GLN A 405 -16.00 -21.10 13.46
CA GLN A 405 -17.25 -20.80 14.17
C GLN A 405 -17.01 -20.00 15.45
N GLN A 406 -15.97 -20.34 16.24
CA GLN A 406 -15.60 -19.60 17.45
C GLN A 406 -15.17 -18.17 17.14
N THR A 407 -14.37 -17.97 16.09
CA THR A 407 -13.96 -16.63 15.66
C THR A 407 -15.19 -15.83 15.25
N ILE A 408 -16.02 -16.36 14.35
CA ILE A 408 -17.20 -15.69 13.81
C ILE A 408 -18.20 -15.31 14.92
N SER A 409 -18.48 -16.24 15.84
CA SER A 409 -19.41 -16.00 16.95
C SER A 409 -18.90 -15.00 18.00
N SER A 410 -17.59 -14.70 18.00
CA SER A 410 -17.00 -13.71 18.90
C SER A 410 -17.15 -12.25 18.43
N PHE A 411 -17.65 -12.02 17.21
CA PHE A 411 -17.89 -10.67 16.70
C PHE A 411 -18.90 -9.95 17.60
N GLY A 412 -18.54 -8.77 18.12
CA GLY A 412 -19.43 -8.03 19.00
C GLY A 412 -19.02 -6.58 19.18
N GLU A 413 -19.90 -5.82 19.83
CA GLU A 413 -19.65 -4.41 20.15
C GLU A 413 -18.48 -4.25 21.14
N LEU A 414 -17.59 -3.33 20.83
CA LEU A 414 -16.52 -2.89 21.71
C LEU A 414 -17.03 -1.79 22.64
N ARG A 415 -17.16 -2.12 23.93
CA ARG A 415 -17.64 -1.19 24.97
C ARG A 415 -16.57 -0.73 25.95
N ASP A 416 -15.43 -1.42 26.00
CA ASP A 416 -14.35 -1.14 26.94
C ASP A 416 -13.73 0.25 26.67
N PRO A 417 -13.86 1.22 27.58
CA PRO A 417 -13.32 2.56 27.40
C PRO A 417 -11.80 2.58 27.25
N SER A 418 -11.07 1.64 27.87
CA SER A 418 -9.62 1.55 27.75
C SER A 418 -9.18 1.19 26.33
N LYS A 419 -10.00 0.41 25.62
CA LYS A 419 -9.75 0.02 24.23
C LYS A 419 -10.25 1.06 23.24
N LEU A 420 -11.39 1.71 23.55
CA LEU A 420 -11.99 2.76 22.73
C LEU A 420 -11.17 4.06 22.71
N ASN A 421 -10.57 4.43 23.84
CA ASN A 421 -9.86 5.70 24.00
C ASN A 421 -8.36 5.62 23.71
N VAL A 422 -7.92 4.57 23.01
CA VAL A 422 -6.54 4.46 22.54
C VAL A 422 -6.20 5.66 21.65
N ARG A 423 -5.00 6.20 21.83
CA ARG A 423 -4.50 7.35 21.06
C ARG A 423 -3.38 6.90 20.12
N PRO A 424 -3.39 7.37 18.87
CA PRO A 424 -2.27 7.12 17.97
C PRO A 424 -0.99 7.77 18.48
N ALA A 425 0.13 7.24 18.04
CA ALA A 425 1.42 7.92 18.14
C ALA A 425 1.47 9.07 17.14
N ARG A 426 2.16 10.16 17.46
CA ARG A 426 2.23 11.35 16.62
C ARG A 426 3.64 11.90 16.57
N VAL A 427 3.99 12.48 15.42
CA VAL A 427 5.22 13.26 15.25
C VAL A 427 5.07 14.58 16.03
N GLU A 428 6.09 14.92 16.79
CA GLU A 428 6.23 16.19 17.49
C GLU A 428 7.61 16.78 17.21
N LEU A 429 7.64 18.07 16.95
CA LEU A 429 8.85 18.80 16.61
C LEU A 429 9.39 19.59 17.79
N ILE A 430 10.69 19.46 18.03
CA ILE A 430 11.40 20.20 19.06
C ILE A 430 12.54 20.97 18.41
N LYS A 431 12.54 22.30 18.59
CA LYS A 431 13.67 23.14 18.18
C LYS A 431 14.74 23.13 19.27
N LEU A 432 15.95 22.72 18.92
CA LEU A 432 17.00 22.49 19.91
C LEU A 432 17.49 23.80 20.54
N PRO A 433 17.55 23.92 21.88
CA PRO A 433 18.01 25.13 22.56
C PRO A 433 19.55 25.25 22.60
N ARG A 434 20.27 24.15 22.40
CA ARG A 434 21.73 24.03 22.43
C ARG A 434 22.17 22.82 21.60
N ASP A 435 23.46 22.73 21.32
CA ASP A 435 24.06 21.54 20.73
C ASP A 435 23.90 20.35 21.69
N MET A 436 23.55 19.18 21.16
CA MET A 436 23.43 17.93 21.93
C MET A 436 23.49 16.71 21.02
N THR A 437 23.78 15.53 21.57
CA THR A 437 23.64 14.29 20.82
C THR A 437 22.17 13.84 20.70
N LEU A 438 21.87 12.95 19.77
CA LEU A 438 20.53 12.35 19.69
C LEU A 438 20.17 11.58 20.98
N SER A 439 21.13 10.92 21.64
CA SER A 439 20.94 10.27 22.94
C SER A 439 20.58 11.26 24.05
N GLN A 440 21.25 12.42 24.09
CA GLN A 440 20.92 13.49 25.02
C GLN A 440 19.54 14.09 24.73
N PHE A 441 19.22 14.29 23.45
CA PHE A 441 17.89 14.70 23.00
C PHE A 441 16.81 13.73 23.48
N ASN A 442 16.95 12.42 23.22
CA ASN A 442 15.96 11.42 23.62
C ASN A 442 15.85 11.27 25.15
N SER A 443 16.93 11.54 25.88
CA SER A 443 16.88 11.56 27.36
C SER A 443 16.09 12.78 27.88
N GLN A 444 16.23 13.94 27.24
CA GLN A 444 15.55 15.18 27.63
C GLN A 444 14.11 15.28 27.09
N TYR A 445 13.87 14.74 25.90
CA TYR A 445 12.61 14.76 25.17
C TYR A 445 12.27 13.33 24.70
N PRO A 446 11.86 12.43 25.62
CA PRO A 446 11.67 11.01 25.29
C PRO A 446 10.72 10.78 24.14
N SER A 447 11.13 9.89 23.24
CA SER A 447 10.30 9.35 22.17
C SER A 447 9.76 7.96 22.53
N THR A 448 8.57 7.62 22.03
CA THR A 448 7.98 6.28 22.21
C THR A 448 8.57 5.21 21.28
N ILE A 449 9.35 5.61 20.28
CA ILE A 449 10.07 4.71 19.37
C ILE A 449 11.52 4.46 19.83
N PRO A 450 12.15 3.33 19.42
CA PRO A 450 13.57 3.07 19.67
C PRO A 450 14.49 4.16 19.10
N ILE A 451 15.66 4.35 19.70
CA ILE A 451 16.61 5.41 19.30
C ILE A 451 17.13 5.21 17.87
N GLU A 452 17.22 3.97 17.42
CA GLU A 452 17.59 3.61 16.05
C GLU A 452 16.57 4.16 15.05
N GLN A 453 15.28 3.97 15.34
CA GLN A 453 14.20 4.50 14.51
C GLN A 453 14.12 6.03 14.61
N LEU A 454 14.37 6.59 15.80
CA LEU A 454 14.46 8.03 16.01
C LEU A 454 15.58 8.65 15.17
N ALA A 455 16.70 7.94 15.00
CA ALA A 455 17.82 8.35 14.16
C ALA A 455 17.44 8.32 12.67
N ILE A 456 16.65 7.32 12.24
CA ILE A 456 16.17 7.23 10.85
C ILE A 456 15.26 8.41 10.52
N ILE A 457 14.23 8.66 11.33
CA ILE A 457 13.27 9.76 11.03
C ILE A 457 13.90 11.15 11.13
N ASN A 458 15.13 11.29 11.63
CA ASN A 458 15.87 12.54 11.70
C ASN A 458 17.09 12.60 10.78
N GLU A 459 17.30 11.58 9.94
CA GLU A 459 18.44 11.45 9.02
C GLU A 459 19.79 11.66 9.70
N VAL A 460 20.00 10.96 10.81
CA VAL A 460 21.29 10.92 11.50
C VAL A 460 21.72 9.48 11.75
N GLU A 461 23.02 9.23 11.89
CA GLU A 461 23.60 7.88 11.92
C GLU A 461 23.13 7.04 13.13
N GLY A 462 23.03 7.68 14.29
CA GLY A 462 22.65 7.00 15.54
C GLY A 462 22.64 7.93 16.76
N GLY A 463 22.64 7.33 17.96
CA GLY A 463 22.55 8.05 19.23
C GLY A 463 23.65 9.10 19.47
N ASP A 464 24.87 8.85 18.99
CA ASP A 464 26.01 9.74 19.21
C ASP A 464 26.09 10.92 18.21
N SER A 465 25.17 10.95 17.23
CA SER A 465 25.12 12.01 16.23
C SER A 465 24.93 13.37 16.90
N GLN A 466 25.80 14.33 16.55
CA GLN A 466 25.71 15.70 17.05
C GLN A 466 24.61 16.46 16.33
N LEU A 467 23.72 17.10 17.09
CA LEU A 467 22.64 17.92 16.59
C LEU A 467 22.90 19.38 16.98
N PRO A 468 23.01 20.29 16.01
CA PRO A 468 23.31 21.69 16.30
C PRO A 468 22.11 22.42 16.89
N LYS A 469 22.38 23.41 17.73
CA LYS A 469 21.42 24.38 18.25
C LYS A 469 20.56 24.95 17.12
N GLY A 470 19.26 25.04 17.37
CA GLY A 470 18.31 25.60 16.43
C GLY A 470 17.80 24.61 15.38
N ARG A 471 18.39 23.41 15.24
CA ARG A 471 17.82 22.34 14.41
C ARG A 471 16.47 21.93 15.00
N THR A 472 15.47 21.78 14.14
CA THR A 472 14.19 21.17 14.52
C THR A 472 14.29 19.65 14.36
N VAL A 473 14.00 18.91 15.44
CA VAL A 473 14.16 17.46 15.56
C VAL A 473 12.79 16.83 15.78
N LYS A 474 12.48 15.78 15.02
CA LYS A 474 11.28 14.96 15.19
C LYS A 474 11.45 14.05 16.40
N ARG A 475 10.41 13.92 17.22
CA ARG A 475 10.19 12.80 18.13
C ARG A 475 8.80 12.23 17.90
N VAL A 476 8.57 11.01 18.34
CA VAL A 476 7.24 10.40 18.38
C VAL A 476 6.75 10.38 19.82
N THR A 477 5.53 10.87 20.05
CA THR A 477 4.86 10.83 21.37
C THR A 477 3.48 10.20 21.25
N GLY A 478 2.95 9.70 22.37
CA GLY A 478 1.71 8.92 22.37
C GLY A 478 1.87 7.56 21.68
N GLY A 479 0.75 6.85 21.53
CA GLY A 479 0.74 5.43 21.24
C GLY A 479 1.29 4.60 22.41
N SER A 480 0.80 3.38 22.59
CA SER A 480 1.44 2.44 23.53
C SER A 480 2.63 1.78 22.84
N ALA A 481 3.81 1.80 23.47
CA ALA A 481 5.02 1.16 22.94
C ALA A 481 4.80 -0.32 22.55
N GLN A 482 3.94 -1.05 23.28
CA GLN A 482 3.57 -2.44 22.96
C GLN A 482 2.84 -2.59 21.61
N LEU A 483 2.00 -1.63 21.23
CA LEU A 483 1.30 -1.66 19.93
C LEU A 483 2.22 -1.26 18.77
N GLN A 484 3.27 -0.47 19.05
CA GLN A 484 4.30 -0.12 18.06
C GLN A 484 5.33 -1.25 17.86
N GLN A 485 5.52 -2.14 18.85
CA GLN A 485 6.42 -3.30 18.73
C GLN A 485 5.72 -4.50 18.08
N ASN A 486 4.43 -4.72 18.34
CA ASN A 486 3.67 -5.82 17.74
C ASN A 486 3.51 -5.73 16.22
N THR A 487 3.81 -4.59 15.61
CA THR A 487 3.90 -4.42 14.15
C THR A 487 5.26 -4.85 13.58
N THR A 488 6.33 -4.87 14.39
CA THR A 488 7.67 -5.31 14.00
C THR A 488 7.97 -6.76 14.41
N THR A 489 7.37 -7.26 15.50
CA THR A 489 7.56 -8.64 15.97
C THR A 489 6.53 -9.61 15.37
N ASN A 490 6.58 -9.75 14.04
CA ASN A 490 6.25 -11.01 13.36
C ASN A 490 7.55 -11.79 13.10
N GLN A 491 8.46 -11.80 14.08
CA GLN A 491 9.74 -12.46 13.98
C GLN A 491 9.59 -13.96 14.26
N GLN A 492 10.02 -14.77 13.31
CA GLN A 492 10.38 -16.17 13.54
C GLN A 492 11.42 -16.22 14.67
N PRO A 493 11.31 -17.11 15.67
CA PRO A 493 12.47 -17.49 16.43
C PRO A 493 13.43 -18.18 15.46
N GLN A 494 14.54 -17.53 15.12
CA GLN A 494 15.67 -18.21 14.50
C GLN A 494 16.10 -19.31 15.48
N GLN A 495 15.79 -20.56 15.12
CA GLN A 495 16.45 -21.69 15.73
C GLN A 495 17.94 -21.53 15.46
N GLN A 496 18.72 -21.29 16.52
CA GLN A 496 20.17 -21.48 16.48
C GLN A 496 20.42 -22.96 16.20
N GLY A 497 20.66 -23.27 14.93
CA GLY A 497 21.15 -24.57 14.47
C GLY A 497 22.67 -24.51 14.36
N GLN A 498 23.32 -25.36 15.15
CA GLN A 498 24.76 -25.66 15.13
C GLN A 498 25.25 -26.14 13.76
#